data_AF-A0A520R949-F1
#
_entry.id   AF-A0A520R949-F1
#
_cell.length_a   1.000
_cell.length_b   1.000
_cell.length_c   1.000
_cell.angle_alpha   90.00
_cell.angle_beta   90.00
_cell.angle_gamma   90.00
#
_symmetry.space_group_name_H-M   'P 1'
#
loop_
_entity.id
_entity.type
_entity.pdbx_description
1 polymer ?
#
loop_
_entity_poly.entity_id
_entity_poly.type
_entity_poly.pdbx_seq_one_letter_code
_entity_poly.pdbx_strand_id
1 'polypeptide(L)' 'MHQPIKKVVIAGGGTAGWMAAAALGKVLGKTLDITLVESDEIGTVGVGEATIPTILTLHEVLKIKEQDFLTA' A
#
# COMPACT_ATOMS: atom_id res chain seq x y z
N MET A 1 14.38 27.54 -0.25
CA MET A 1 13.19 26.88 0.32
C MET A 1 12.86 25.69 -0.55
N HIS A 2 12.58 24.51 0.00
CA HIS A 2 12.21 23.33 -0.80
C HIS A 2 10.72 23.41 -1.18
N GLN A 3 10.42 23.06 -2.43
CA GLN A 3 9.04 22.97 -2.90
C GLN A 3 8.35 21.76 -2.25
N PRO A 4 7.06 21.86 -1.89
CA PRO A 4 6.32 20.74 -1.31
C PRO A 4 6.20 19.61 -2.33
N ILE A 5 6.40 18.37 -1.90
CA ILE A 5 6.19 17.19 -2.74
C ILE A 5 4.70 17.06 -3.04
N LYS A 6 4.37 16.91 -4.33
CA LYS A 6 2.99 16.76 -4.83
C LYS A 6 2.75 15.48 -5.61
N LYS A 7 3.80 14.85 -6.11
CA LYS A 7 3.72 13.64 -6.94
C LYS A 7 4.59 12.55 -6.35
N VAL A 8 4.03 11.37 -6.21
CA VAL A 8 4.73 10.17 -5.75
C VAL A 8 4.50 9.07 -6.77
N VAL A 9 5.61 8.49 -7.26
CA VAL A 9 5.58 7.32 -8.14
C VAL A 9 6.13 6.13 -7.35
N ILE A 10 5.35 5.07 -7.28
CA ILE A 10 5.71 3.78 -6.68
C ILE A 10 6.09 2.86 -7.84
N ALA A 11 7.36 2.47 -7.91
CA ALA A 11 7.86 1.56 -8.93
C ALA A 11 7.90 0.14 -8.37
N GLY A 12 7.03 -0.73 -8.88
CA GLY A 12 6.84 -2.09 -8.41
C GLY A 12 5.53 -2.25 -7.63
N GLY A 13 4.78 -3.29 -7.99
CA GLY A 13 3.57 -3.69 -7.31
C GLY A 13 3.83 -4.66 -6.16
N GLY A 14 3.07 -5.75 -6.14
CA GLY A 14 3.11 -6.74 -5.07
C GLY A 14 2.77 -6.17 -3.70
N THR A 15 3.06 -6.93 -2.65
CA THR A 15 2.69 -6.58 -1.27
C THR A 15 3.25 -5.21 -0.87
N ALA A 16 4.53 -4.95 -1.14
CA ALA A 16 5.18 -3.70 -0.77
C ALA A 16 4.60 -2.48 -1.49
N GLY A 17 4.45 -2.55 -2.82
CA GLY A 17 3.94 -1.45 -3.62
C GLY A 17 2.50 -1.09 -3.26
N TRP A 18 1.64 -2.09 -3.14
CA TRP A 18 0.22 -1.89 -2.82
C TRP A 18 -0.01 -1.47 -1.37
N MET A 19 0.75 -1.96 -0.39
CA MET A 19 0.69 -1.46 0.98
C MET A 19 1.08 0.02 1.06
N ALA A 20 2.15 0.42 0.36
CA ALA A 20 2.59 1.81 0.30
C ALA A 20 1.52 2.70 -0.36
N ALA A 21 1.00 2.29 -1.52
CA ALA A 21 -0.04 3.02 -2.24
C ALA A 21 -1.31 3.20 -1.41
N ALA A 22 -1.78 2.13 -0.76
CA ALA A 22 -2.98 2.17 0.08
C ALA A 22 -2.80 3.10 1.29
N ALA A 23 -1.68 2.97 2.01
CA ALA A 23 -1.42 3.79 3.20
C ALA A 23 -1.26 5.28 2.84
N LEU A 24 -0.46 5.58 1.81
CA LEU A 24 -0.27 6.95 1.32
C LEU A 24 -1.57 7.54 0.76
N GLY A 25 -2.32 6.77 -0.02
CA GLY A 25 -3.62 7.19 -0.56
C GLY A 25 -4.62 7.50 0.55
N LYS A 26 -4.65 6.68 1.61
CA LYS A 26 -5.54 6.90 2.75
C LYS A 26 -5.18 8.15 3.56
N VAL A 27 -3.90 8.35 3.86
CA VAL A 27 -3.45 9.41 4.78
C VAL A 27 -3.21 10.73 4.05
N LEU A 28 -2.69 10.68 2.82
CA LEU A 28 -2.20 11.83 2.06
C LEU A 28 -2.83 11.97 0.66
N GLY A 29 -3.81 11.14 0.29
CA GLY A 29 -4.41 11.17 -1.06
C GLY A 29 -5.15 12.47 -1.42
N LYS A 30 -5.40 13.36 -0.44
CA LYS A 30 -5.93 14.71 -0.70
C LYS A 30 -4.84 15.72 -1.09
N THR A 31 -3.58 15.41 -0.82
CA THR A 31 -2.44 16.33 -1.01
C THR A 31 -1.41 15.82 -2.01
N LEU A 32 -1.39 14.51 -2.27
CA LEU A 32 -0.48 13.84 -3.19
C LEU A 32 -1.24 13.22 -4.37
N ASP A 33 -0.65 13.36 -5.55
CA ASP A 33 -0.94 12.57 -6.75
C ASP A 33 -0.04 11.33 -6.72
N ILE A 34 -0.64 10.15 -6.58
CA ILE A 34 0.08 8.88 -6.34
C ILE A 34 -0.15 7.98 -7.55
N THR A 35 0.94 7.56 -8.20
CA THR A 35 0.92 6.61 -9.31
C THR A 35 1.71 5.37 -8.93
N LEU A 36 1.15 4.18 -9.12
CA LEU A 36 1.88 2.92 -9.03
C LEU A 36 2.10 2.37 -10.44
N VAL A 37 3.33 1.93 -10.70
CA VAL A 37 3.70 1.28 -11.97
C VAL A 37 4.16 -0.13 -11.64
N GLU A 38 3.43 -1.12 -12.12
CA GLU A 38 3.77 -2.54 -11.99
C GLU A 38 3.82 -3.23 -13.36
N SER A 39 4.49 -4.37 -13.42
CA SER A 39 4.62 -5.17 -14.63
C SER A 39 3.70 -6.38 -14.53
N ASP A 40 2.89 -6.60 -15.55
CA ASP A 40 2.08 -7.82 -15.67
C ASP A 40 2.93 -9.07 -15.92
N GLU A 41 4.16 -8.90 -16.42
CA GLU A 41 5.08 -10.00 -16.73
C GLU A 41 5.86 -10.50 -15.51
N ILE A 42 5.99 -9.66 -14.47
CA ILE A 42 6.74 -9.98 -13.25
C ILE A 42 5.74 -10.21 -12.11
N GLY A 43 5.44 -11.49 -11.88
CA GLY A 43 4.52 -11.91 -10.81
C GLY A 43 5.02 -11.57 -9.41
N THR A 44 4.08 -11.51 -8.48
CA THR A 44 4.35 -11.31 -7.06
C THR A 44 4.98 -12.56 -6.44
N VAL A 45 5.73 -12.38 -5.35
CA VAL A 45 6.24 -13.50 -4.57
C VAL A 45 5.11 -14.01 -3.67
N GLY A 46 4.77 -15.30 -3.79
CA GLY A 46 3.71 -15.93 -3.00
C GLY A 46 4.20 -17.21 -2.33
N VAL A 47 4.86 -17.09 -1.17
CA VAL A 47 5.45 -18.22 -0.44
C VAL A 47 4.66 -18.63 0.82
N GLY A 48 3.55 -17.95 1.10
CA GLY A 48 2.88 -18.02 2.39
C GLY A 48 3.64 -17.17 3.42
N GLU A 49 3.12 -15.97 3.70
CA GLU A 49 3.79 -15.00 4.56
C GLU A 49 3.12 -14.94 5.93
N ALA A 50 3.93 -15.01 6.99
CA ALA A 50 3.47 -14.74 8.34
C ALA A 50 3.63 -13.24 8.64
N THR A 51 2.65 -12.68 9.37
CA THR A 51 2.70 -11.31 9.88
C THR A 51 2.80 -11.28 11.41
N ILE A 52 3.13 -10.12 11.96
CA ILE A 52 3.08 -9.84 13.40
C ILE A 52 1.93 -8.86 13.71
N PRO A 53 1.55 -8.66 14.99
CA PRO A 53 0.36 -7.86 15.35
C PRO A 53 0.32 -6.42 14.80
N THR A 54 1.45 -5.83 14.40
CA THR A 54 1.48 -4.49 13.79
C THR A 54 0.72 -4.40 12.46
N ILE A 55 0.40 -5.52 11.81
CA ILE A 55 -0.48 -5.54 10.63
C ILE A 55 -1.88 -4.98 10.96
N LEU A 56 -2.34 -5.14 12.20
CA LEU A 56 -3.62 -4.60 12.65
C LEU A 56 -3.64 -3.07 12.60
N THR A 57 -2.52 -2.42 12.87
CA THR A 57 -2.39 -0.96 12.73
C THR A 57 -2.61 -0.52 11.29
N LEU A 58 -2.14 -1.29 10.30
CA LEU A 58 -2.42 -0.98 8.90
C LEU A 58 -3.91 -1.10 8.60
N HIS A 59 -4.57 -2.14 9.09
CA HIS A 59 -6.03 -2.30 8.94
C HIS A 59 -6.79 -1.12 9.56
N GLU A 60 -6.40 -0.68 10.75
CA GLU A 60 -7.00 0.47 11.43
C GLU A 60 -6.83 1.78 10.66
N VAL A 61 -5.66 2.01 10.06
CA VAL A 61 -5.38 3.17 9.21
C VAL A 61 -6.26 3.12 7.96
N LEU A 62 -6.28 1.98 7.27
CA LEU A 62 -7.04 1.80 6.03
C LEU A 62 -8.55 1.72 6.26
N LYS A 63 -8.99 1.49 7.51
CA LYS A 63 -10.38 1.20 7.89
C LYS A 63 -10.88 -0.10 7.26
N ILE A 64 -10.01 -1.11 7.25
CA ILE A 64 -10.32 -2.47 6.83
C ILE A 64 -10.69 -3.25 8.09
N LYS A 65 -11.81 -3.97 8.04
CA LYS A 65 -12.18 -4.91 9.09
C LYS A 65 -11.36 -6.19 8.91
N GLU A 66 -10.74 -6.67 9.98
CA GLU A 66 -9.84 -7.83 9.92
C GLU A 66 -10.52 -9.09 9.34
N GLN A 67 -11.78 -9.34 9.70
CA GLN A 67 -12.51 -10.50 9.18
C GLN A 67 -12.69 -10.42 7.65
N ASP A 68 -12.91 -9.23 7.12
CA ASP A 68 -13.09 -9.02 5.68
C ASP A 68 -11.74 -9.22 4.96
N PHE A 69 -10.63 -8.82 5.57
CA PHE A 69 -9.28 -9.08 5.05
C PHE A 69 -8.93 -10.57 5.02
N LEU A 70 -9.29 -11.33 6.05
CA LEU A 70 -8.95 -12.76 6.16
C LEU A 70 -9.81 -13.68 5.27
N THR A 71 -10.96 -13.21 4.82
CA THR A 71 -11.91 -13.99 3.99
C THR A 71 -11.85 -13.64 2.50
N ALA A 72 -11.03 -12.64 2.15
CA ALA A 72 -10.81 -12.19 0.78
C ALA A 72 -10.02 -13.19 -0.08
#